data_AF-A0A356UEG2-F1
#
_entry.id   AF-A0A356UEG2-F1
#
_cell.length_a   1.000
_cell.length_b   1.000
_cell.length_c   1.000
_cell.angle_alpha   90.00
_cell.angle_beta   90.00
_cell.angle_gamma   90.00
#
_symmetry.space_group_name_H-M   'P 1'
#
loop_
_entity.id
_entity.type
_entity.pdbx_description
1 polymer ?
#
loop_
_entity_poly.entity_id
_entity_poly.type
_entity_poly.pdbx_seq_one_letter_code
_entity_poly.pdbx_strand_id
1 'polypeptide(L)'
;DGNIISAPTVQEPITDGSARITGGFSAKEAQDLAVLLRSGALPVSLKVIEKRSIGPVLGADSLNKSIKAGVIGLIAILIFMLGYYRLPGLVADISLVLYSLLVLGAMSLLGSVLTLPGIAGFALSIGMAVDANVIIYERLKEELRYGKTLHAAIDAGFKRAFWTILDSNLTTLISAMVLMYLGTGPVKG
;
A
#
# COMPACT_ATOMS: atom_id res chain seq x y z
N ASP A 1 -8.89 28.98 -26.94
CA ASP A 1 -8.29 30.28 -26.57
C ASP A 1 -7.87 31.18 -27.74
N GLY A 2 -8.27 30.93 -29.00
CA GLY A 2 -8.03 31.86 -30.12
C GLY A 2 -6.56 32.15 -30.48
N ASN A 3 -5.61 31.68 -29.68
CA ASN A 3 -4.18 31.84 -29.90
C ASN A 3 -3.69 30.84 -30.96
N ILE A 4 -2.98 31.38 -31.94
CA ILE A 4 -2.36 30.59 -33.02
C ILE A 4 -1.22 29.76 -32.41
N ILE A 5 -1.37 28.43 -32.45
CA ILE A 5 -0.37 27.49 -31.91
C ILE A 5 0.81 27.34 -32.88
N SER A 6 0.55 27.31 -34.20
CA SER A 6 1.56 27.29 -35.26
C SER A 6 0.97 27.82 -36.56
N ALA A 7 1.70 28.66 -37.29
CA ALA A 7 1.35 29.16 -38.61
C ALA A 7 2.45 28.85 -39.63
N PRO A 8 2.62 27.56 -40.02
CA PRO A 8 3.63 27.16 -40.98
C PRO A 8 3.25 27.60 -42.40
N THR A 9 4.26 27.94 -43.21
CA THR A 9 4.08 28.23 -44.64
C THR A 9 4.09 26.92 -45.43
N VAL A 10 3.12 26.77 -46.34
CA VAL A 10 3.07 25.62 -47.25
C VAL A 10 4.16 25.78 -48.31
N GLN A 11 5.13 24.86 -48.32
CA GLN A 11 6.26 24.88 -49.26
C GLN A 11 5.99 24.05 -50.52
N GLU A 12 5.21 22.98 -50.39
CA GLU A 12 4.91 22.03 -51.47
C GLU A 12 3.42 21.66 -51.48
N PRO A 13 2.83 21.29 -52.64
CA PRO A 13 1.47 20.79 -52.71
C PRO A 13 1.28 19.51 -51.89
N ILE A 14 0.30 19.49 -50.98
CA ILE A 14 -0.01 18.32 -50.13
C ILE A 14 -0.96 17.39 -50.90
N THR A 15 -0.42 16.40 -51.61
CA THR A 15 -1.20 15.46 -52.44
C THR A 15 -1.47 14.11 -51.77
N ASP A 16 -0.71 13.76 -50.74
CA ASP A 16 -0.73 12.46 -50.04
C ASP A 16 -1.45 12.52 -48.68
N GLY A 17 -1.99 13.68 -48.30
CA GLY A 17 -2.61 13.91 -47.00
C GLY A 17 -1.62 14.05 -45.84
N SER A 18 -0.31 14.16 -46.12
CA SER A 18 0.72 14.36 -45.09
C SER A 18 1.30 15.78 -45.18
N ALA A 19 1.44 16.44 -44.03
CA ALA A 19 2.01 17.78 -43.94
C ALA A 19 3.17 17.78 -42.96
N ARG A 20 4.27 18.45 -43.33
CA ARG A 20 5.44 18.61 -42.47
C ARG A 20 5.57 20.07 -42.06
N ILE A 21 5.63 20.30 -40.75
CA ILE A 21 5.94 21.61 -40.19
C ILE A 21 7.44 21.66 -39.94
N THR A 22 8.14 22.56 -40.65
CA THR A 22 9.58 22.76 -40.52
C THR A 22 9.88 24.11 -39.86
N GLY A 23 10.88 24.16 -38.98
CA GLY A 23 11.31 25.36 -38.26
C GLY A 23 12.49 25.07 -37.33
N GLY A 24 12.99 26.10 -36.65
CA GLY A 24 14.09 25.98 -35.67
C GLY A 24 13.65 25.44 -34.31
N PHE A 25 12.83 24.38 -34.28
CA PHE A 25 12.33 23.80 -33.04
C PHE A 25 13.40 22.97 -32.33
N SER A 26 13.43 23.03 -31.01
CA SER A 26 14.06 22.00 -30.20
C SER A 26 13.23 20.70 -30.25
N ALA A 27 13.87 19.56 -29.97
CA ALA A 27 13.18 18.26 -29.94
C ALA A 27 11.98 18.24 -28.97
N LYS A 28 12.07 18.98 -27.85
CA LYS A 28 10.99 19.08 -26.86
C LYS A 28 9.81 19.89 -27.38
N GLU A 29 10.06 21.03 -28.02
CA GLU A 29 9.00 21.87 -28.60
C GLU A 29 8.27 21.15 -29.74
N ALA A 30 9.00 20.42 -30.58
CA ALA A 30 8.41 19.60 -31.63
C ALA A 30 7.51 18.49 -31.06
N GLN A 31 7.93 17.85 -29.96
CA GLN A 31 7.14 16.84 -29.25
C GLN A 31 5.86 17.44 -28.66
N ASP A 32 5.97 18.57 -27.97
CA ASP A 32 4.83 19.25 -27.32
C ASP A 32 3.81 19.73 -28.37
N LEU A 33 4.27 20.31 -29.47
CA LEU A 33 3.42 20.70 -30.60
C LEU A 33 2.71 19.50 -31.22
N ALA A 34 3.42 18.38 -31.42
CA ALA A 34 2.83 17.16 -31.95
C ALA A 34 1.81 16.54 -30.99
N VAL A 35 1.98 16.67 -29.67
CA VAL A 35 0.98 16.24 -28.68
C VAL A 35 -0.25 17.13 -28.78
N LEU A 36 -0.09 18.46 -28.79
CA LEU A 36 -1.18 19.42 -28.88
C LEU A 36 -2.04 19.23 -30.15
N LEU A 37 -1.39 19.05 -31.31
CA LEU A 37 -2.07 18.81 -32.58
C LEU A 37 -2.81 17.46 -32.59
N ARG A 38 -2.26 16.42 -31.94
CA ARG A 38 -2.91 15.11 -31.82
C ARG A 38 -4.07 15.10 -30.83
N SER A 39 -3.99 15.86 -29.75
CA SER A 39 -5.07 15.95 -28.75
C SER A 39 -6.27 16.74 -29.25
N GLY A 40 -6.11 17.56 -30.31
CA GLY A 40 -7.17 18.37 -30.88
C GLY A 40 -7.65 19.49 -29.95
N ALA A 41 -8.67 20.23 -30.40
CA ALA A 41 -9.30 21.24 -29.57
C ALA A 41 -10.24 20.57 -28.56
N LEU A 42 -10.08 20.91 -27.27
CA LEU A 42 -11.03 20.51 -26.24
C LEU A 42 -12.40 21.15 -26.55
N PRO A 43 -13.49 20.38 -26.66
CA PRO A 43 -14.82 20.90 -27.04
C PRO A 43 -15.46 21.75 -25.93
N VAL A 44 -14.86 21.76 -24.74
CA VAL A 44 -15.35 22.45 -23.55
C VAL A 44 -14.20 23.06 -22.76
N SER A 45 -14.46 24.17 -22.07
CA SER A 45 -13.49 24.79 -21.17
C SER A 45 -13.33 23.93 -19.92
N LEU A 46 -12.15 23.31 -19.77
CA LEU A 46 -11.80 22.56 -18.58
C LEU A 46 -11.37 23.52 -17.47
N LYS A 47 -12.05 23.50 -16.33
CA LYS A 47 -11.57 24.11 -15.09
C LYS A 47 -10.93 23.02 -14.24
N VAL A 48 -9.67 23.22 -13.85
CA VAL A 48 -9.00 22.32 -12.91
C VAL A 48 -9.64 22.53 -11.53
N ILE A 49 -10.46 21.57 -11.10
CA ILE A 49 -11.16 21.62 -9.81
C ILE A 49 -10.20 21.35 -8.66
N GLU A 50 -9.24 20.44 -8.87
CA GLU A 50 -8.23 20.11 -7.86
C GLU A 50 -6.97 19.57 -8.53
N LYS A 51 -5.79 20.06 -8.10
CA LYS A 51 -4.48 19.56 -8.54
C LYS A 51 -3.62 19.29 -7.32
N ARG A 52 -3.36 18.02 -7.04
CA ARG A 52 -2.39 17.60 -6.03
C ARG A 52 -1.11 17.16 -6.72
N SER A 53 -0.02 17.89 -6.49
CA SER A 53 1.31 17.53 -6.96
C SER A 53 2.18 17.27 -5.75
N ILE A 54 2.51 16.02 -5.50
CA ILE A 54 3.45 15.66 -4.44
C ILE A 54 4.85 15.69 -5.06
N GLY A 55 5.74 16.51 -4.48
CA GLY A 55 7.13 16.57 -4.93
C GLY A 55 7.84 15.23 -4.70
N PRO A 56 8.68 14.75 -5.64
CA PRO A 56 9.41 13.50 -5.50
C PRO A 56 10.23 13.40 -4.19
N VAL A 57 10.76 14.54 -3.73
CA VAL A 57 11.53 14.65 -2.48
C VAL A 57 10.66 14.32 -1.26
N LEU A 58 9.44 14.84 -1.19
CA LEU A 58 8.50 14.56 -0.09
C LEU A 58 8.05 13.10 -0.08
N GLY A 59 7.85 12.50 -1.26
CA GLY A 59 7.52 11.09 -1.37
C GLY A 59 8.66 10.19 -0.88
N ALA A 60 9.90 10.46 -1.32
CA ALA A 60 11.07 9.70 -0.92
C ALA A 60 11.39 9.83 0.58
N ASP A 61 11.30 11.04 1.13
CA ASP A 61 11.51 11.28 2.56
C ASP A 61 10.46 10.56 3.42
N SER A 62 9.18 10.64 3.02
CA SER A 62 8.09 9.94 3.73
C SER A 62 8.28 8.42 3.69
N LEU A 63 8.63 7.86 2.53
CA LEU A 63 8.91 6.42 2.39
C LEU A 63 10.06 5.98 3.32
N ASN A 64 11.17 6.71 3.32
CA ASN A 64 12.31 6.40 4.16
C ASN A 64 11.98 6.48 5.66
N LYS A 65 11.21 7.50 6.07
CA LYS A 65 10.74 7.63 7.45
C LYS A 65 9.80 6.48 7.83
N SER A 66 8.87 6.11 6.97
CA SER A 66 7.95 4.98 7.21
C SER A 66 8.68 3.64 7.30
N ILE A 67 9.66 3.39 6.43
CA ILE A 67 10.49 2.16 6.51
C ILE A 67 11.29 2.15 7.81
N LYS A 68 11.96 3.25 8.18
CA LYS A 68 12.71 3.33 9.44
C LYS A 68 11.80 3.13 10.66
N ALA A 69 10.64 3.78 10.69
CA ALA A 69 9.67 3.62 11.77
C ALA A 69 9.15 2.17 11.85
N GLY A 70 8.86 1.55 10.70
CA GLY A 70 8.43 0.15 10.63
C GLY A 70 9.49 -0.82 11.13
N VAL A 71 10.76 -0.64 10.75
CA VAL A 71 11.88 -1.48 11.22
C VAL A 71 12.10 -1.32 12.73
N ILE A 72 12.10 -0.08 13.24
CA ILE A 72 12.25 0.18 14.67
C ILE A 72 11.08 -0.43 15.46
N GLY A 73 9.84 -0.26 14.97
CA GLY A 73 8.64 -0.83 15.59
C GLY A 73 8.67 -2.35 15.60
N LEU A 74 9.05 -2.99 14.49
CA LEU A 74 9.19 -4.44 14.41
C LEU A 74 10.23 -4.96 15.41
N ILE A 75 11.41 -4.33 15.48
CA ILE A 75 12.45 -4.71 16.45
C ILE A 75 11.94 -4.56 17.89
N ALA A 76 11.25 -3.47 18.21
CA ALA A 76 10.69 -3.25 19.54
C ALA A 76 9.68 -4.35 19.93
N ILE A 77 8.82 -4.76 18.99
CA ILE A 77 7.88 -5.87 19.17
C ILE A 77 8.62 -7.18 19.44
N LEU A 78 9.62 -7.52 18.62
CA LEU A 78 10.41 -8.75 18.78
C LEU A 78 11.10 -8.80 20.15
N ILE A 79 11.72 -7.68 20.58
CA ILE A 79 12.35 -7.59 21.89
C ILE A 79 11.32 -7.77 23.02
N PHE A 80 10.15 -7.13 22.90
CA PHE A 80 9.07 -7.26 23.88
C PHE A 80 8.57 -8.72 23.99
N MET A 81 8.33 -9.37 22.84
CA MET A 81 7.86 -10.76 22.78
C MET A 81 8.88 -11.71 23.38
N LEU A 82 10.15 -11.58 23.00
CA LEU A 82 11.23 -12.40 23.54
C LEU A 82 11.42 -12.19 25.05
N GLY A 83 11.37 -10.94 25.53
CA GLY A 83 11.55 -10.59 26.95
C GLY A 83 10.41 -11.10 27.84
N TYR A 84 9.15 -10.87 27.43
CA TYR A 84 7.98 -11.21 28.24
C TYR A 84 7.57 -12.68 28.10
N TYR A 85 7.60 -13.23 26.89
CA TYR A 85 7.12 -14.59 26.60
C TYR A 85 8.22 -15.64 26.47
N ARG A 86 9.51 -15.25 26.42
CA ARG A 86 10.67 -16.18 26.35
C ARG A 86 10.58 -17.15 25.17
N LEU A 87 10.54 -18.47 25.43
CA LEU A 87 10.48 -19.54 24.42
C LEU A 87 9.23 -19.45 23.52
N PRO A 88 8.00 -19.35 24.06
CA PRO A 88 6.82 -19.01 23.28
C PRO A 88 6.95 -17.71 22.46
N GLY A 89 7.62 -16.70 23.02
CA GLY A 89 7.89 -15.44 22.31
C GLY A 89 8.68 -15.65 21.02
N LEU A 90 9.73 -16.47 21.07
CA LEU A 90 10.52 -16.81 19.88
C LEU A 90 9.69 -17.48 18.78
N VAL A 91 8.74 -18.35 19.15
CA VAL A 91 7.85 -19.01 18.18
C VAL A 91 6.89 -18.01 17.54
N ALA A 92 6.36 -17.07 18.32
CA ALA A 92 5.56 -15.96 17.78
C ALA A 92 6.38 -15.06 16.85
N ASP A 93 7.64 -14.76 17.20
CA ASP A 93 8.52 -13.94 16.39
C ASP A 93 8.80 -14.58 15.02
N ILE A 94 9.09 -15.88 14.99
CA ILE A 94 9.25 -16.63 13.73
C ILE A 94 7.96 -16.58 12.90
N SER A 95 6.81 -16.76 13.55
CA SER A 95 5.50 -16.69 12.90
C SER A 95 5.23 -15.29 12.34
N LEU A 96 5.63 -14.23 13.05
CA LEU A 96 5.47 -12.84 12.63
C LEU A 96 6.33 -12.50 11.41
N VAL A 97 7.57 -12.99 11.37
CA VAL A 97 8.45 -12.82 10.21
C VAL A 97 7.87 -13.55 9.00
N LEU A 98 7.41 -14.80 9.18
CA LEU A 98 6.78 -15.56 8.10
C LEU A 98 5.51 -14.86 7.59
N TYR A 99 4.66 -14.38 8.50
CA TYR A 99 3.47 -13.60 8.17
C TYR A 99 3.82 -12.35 7.34
N SER A 100 4.82 -11.59 7.77
CA SER A 100 5.27 -10.39 7.07
C SER A 100 5.76 -10.69 5.66
N LEU A 101 6.53 -11.78 5.49
CA LEU A 101 6.99 -12.24 4.18
C LEU A 101 5.85 -12.69 3.28
N LEU A 102 4.86 -13.41 3.82
CA LEU A 102 3.70 -13.87 3.07
C LEU A 102 2.84 -12.70 2.58
N VAL A 103 2.62 -11.69 3.42
CA VAL A 103 1.85 -10.49 3.03
C VAL A 103 2.58 -9.72 1.92
N LEU A 104 3.88 -9.45 2.09
CA LEU A 104 4.67 -8.77 1.06
C LEU A 104 4.76 -9.58 -0.24
N GLY A 105 4.91 -10.91 -0.14
CA GLY A 105 4.88 -11.82 -1.28
C GLY A 105 3.54 -11.80 -2.01
N ALA A 106 2.43 -11.82 -1.27
CA ALA A 106 1.09 -11.71 -1.84
C ALA A 106 0.86 -10.36 -2.54
N MET A 107 1.31 -9.25 -1.93
CA MET A 107 1.26 -7.93 -2.57
C MET A 107 2.04 -7.90 -3.88
N SER A 108 3.24 -8.49 -3.89
CA SER A 108 4.06 -8.60 -5.10
C SER A 108 3.40 -9.44 -6.20
N LEU A 109 2.72 -10.55 -5.83
CA LEU A 109 2.03 -11.41 -6.79
C LEU A 109 0.79 -10.73 -7.41
N LEU A 110 0.08 -9.92 -6.62
CA LEU A 110 -1.10 -9.18 -7.07
C LEU A 110 -0.74 -7.88 -7.83
N GLY A 111 0.55 -7.52 -7.92
CA GLY A 111 0.97 -6.25 -8.52
C GLY A 111 0.51 -5.02 -7.73
N SER A 112 0.25 -5.18 -6.43
CA SER A 112 -0.22 -4.09 -5.57
C SER A 112 0.89 -3.08 -5.31
N VAL A 113 0.55 -1.79 -5.34
CA VAL A 113 1.50 -0.70 -5.07
C VAL A 113 1.51 -0.40 -3.58
N LEU A 114 2.68 -0.51 -2.96
CA LEU A 114 2.86 -0.12 -1.56
C LEU A 114 2.87 1.41 -1.43
N THR A 115 1.72 1.97 -1.08
CA THR A 115 1.55 3.40 -0.81
C THR A 115 1.86 3.73 0.66
N LEU A 116 1.97 5.03 0.99
CA LEU A 116 2.13 5.47 2.39
C LEU A 116 1.02 4.94 3.33
N PRO A 117 -0.29 5.03 2.96
CA PRO A 117 -1.35 4.37 3.71
C PRO A 117 -1.22 2.85 3.74
N GLY A 118 -0.80 2.21 2.64
CA GLY A 118 -0.53 0.78 2.61
C GLY A 118 0.53 0.34 3.63
N ILE A 119 1.58 1.14 3.85
CA ILE A 119 2.57 0.88 4.91
C ILE A 119 1.94 0.99 6.30
N ALA A 120 1.05 1.97 6.52
CA ALA A 120 0.33 2.09 7.79
C ALA A 120 -0.62 0.91 8.03
N GLY A 121 -1.33 0.46 6.99
CA GLY A 121 -2.18 -0.75 7.03
C GLY A 121 -1.35 -2.00 7.31
N PHE A 122 -0.18 -2.12 6.69
CA PHE A 122 0.76 -3.21 6.97
C PHE A 122 1.25 -3.19 8.43
N ALA A 123 1.61 -2.03 8.96
CA ALA A 123 2.01 -1.89 10.37
C ALA A 123 0.86 -2.25 11.33
N LEU A 124 -0.38 -1.84 11.02
CA LEU A 124 -1.57 -2.24 11.79
C LEU A 124 -1.74 -3.77 11.78
N SER A 125 -1.57 -4.40 10.62
CA SER A 125 -1.69 -5.85 10.46
C SER A 125 -0.66 -6.63 11.28
N ILE A 126 0.58 -6.12 11.38
CA ILE A 126 1.62 -6.66 12.26
C ILE A 126 1.18 -6.59 13.72
N GLY A 127 0.65 -5.44 14.15
CA GLY A 127 0.14 -5.28 15.53
C GLY A 127 -0.95 -6.28 15.87
N MET A 128 -1.90 -6.48 14.96
CA MET A 128 -2.98 -7.47 15.12
C MET A 128 -2.45 -8.92 15.13
N ALA A 129 -1.44 -9.23 14.31
CA ALA A 129 -0.84 -10.56 14.29
C ALA A 129 -0.14 -10.88 15.62
N VAL A 130 0.53 -9.89 16.23
CA VAL A 130 1.16 -10.04 17.54
C VAL A 130 0.10 -10.20 18.64
N ASP A 131 -0.95 -9.38 18.62
CA ASP A 131 -2.06 -9.46 19.58
C ASP A 131 -2.71 -10.83 19.58
N ALA A 132 -2.99 -11.39 18.40
CA ALA A 132 -3.53 -12.75 18.26
C ALA A 132 -2.61 -13.81 18.91
N ASN A 133 -1.29 -13.72 18.69
CA ASN A 133 -0.31 -14.62 19.30
C ASN A 133 -0.28 -14.48 20.83
N VAL A 134 -0.35 -13.25 21.34
CA VAL A 134 -0.39 -12.95 22.77
C VAL A 134 -1.63 -13.54 23.43
N ILE A 135 -2.81 -13.34 22.83
CA ILE A 135 -4.09 -13.90 23.34
C ILE A 135 -4.02 -15.42 23.45
N ILE A 136 -3.51 -16.10 22.41
CA ILE A 136 -3.34 -17.56 22.43
C ILE A 136 -2.44 -17.99 23.58
N TYR A 137 -1.30 -17.31 23.80
CA TYR A 137 -0.37 -17.68 24.85
C TYR A 137 -0.85 -17.38 26.26
N GLU A 138 -1.56 -16.27 26.47
CA GLU A 138 -2.19 -15.99 27.75
C GLU A 138 -3.26 -17.04 28.06
N ARG A 139 -4.09 -17.40 27.08
CA ARG A 139 -5.09 -18.46 27.26
C ARG A 139 -4.44 -19.81 27.54
N LEU A 140 -3.35 -20.15 26.86
CA LEU A 140 -2.57 -21.37 27.11
C LEU A 140 -2.04 -21.40 28.55
N LYS A 141 -1.44 -20.29 29.02
CA LYS A 141 -0.95 -20.16 30.41
C LYS A 141 -2.08 -20.32 31.43
N GLU A 142 -3.25 -19.77 31.15
CA GLU A 142 -4.43 -19.87 31.99
C GLU A 142 -4.90 -21.33 32.13
N GLU A 143 -5.01 -22.05 31.01
CA GLU A 143 -5.41 -23.47 30.99
C GLU A 143 -4.36 -24.38 31.67
N LEU A 144 -3.07 -24.06 31.54
CA LEU A 144 -1.98 -24.75 32.27
C LEU A 144 -2.08 -24.50 33.78
N ARG A 145 -2.42 -23.28 34.21
CA ARG A 145 -2.62 -22.96 35.64
C ARG A 145 -3.81 -23.69 36.24
N TYR A 146 -4.82 -24.03 35.44
CA TYR A 146 -5.93 -24.89 35.85
C TYR A 146 -5.57 -26.39 35.92
N GLY A 147 -4.30 -26.74 35.74
CA GLY A 147 -3.80 -28.10 35.93
C GLY A 147 -4.00 -29.03 34.72
N LYS A 148 -4.36 -28.48 33.55
CA LYS A 148 -4.45 -29.28 32.32
C LYS A 148 -3.06 -29.69 31.83
N THR A 149 -2.98 -30.85 31.20
CA THR A 149 -1.77 -31.27 30.47
C THR A 149 -1.49 -30.31 29.32
N LEU A 150 -0.23 -30.21 28.88
CA LEU A 150 0.17 -29.29 27.81
C LEU A 150 -0.67 -29.46 26.53
N HIS A 151 -0.92 -30.69 26.11
CA HIS A 151 -1.78 -30.98 24.95
C HIS A 151 -3.22 -30.48 25.15
N ALA A 152 -3.82 -30.78 26.30
CA ALA A 152 -5.20 -30.37 26.59
C ALA A 152 -5.31 -28.84 26.76
N ALA A 153 -4.27 -28.17 27.24
CA ALA A 153 -4.20 -26.72 27.36
C ALA A 153 -4.08 -26.04 25.99
N ILE A 154 -3.29 -26.62 25.06
CA ILE A 154 -3.19 -26.13 23.67
C ILE A 154 -4.55 -26.23 22.98
N ASP A 155 -5.20 -27.39 23.00
CA ASP A 155 -6.51 -27.57 22.36
C ASP A 155 -7.57 -26.63 22.94
N ALA A 156 -7.64 -26.50 24.27
CA ALA A 156 -8.59 -25.61 24.93
C ALA A 156 -8.30 -24.13 24.65
N GLY A 157 -7.01 -23.75 24.67
CA GLY A 157 -6.54 -22.40 24.41
C GLY A 157 -6.84 -21.97 22.98
N PHE A 158 -6.48 -22.79 21.99
CA PHE A 158 -6.76 -22.55 20.58
C PHE A 158 -8.26 -22.47 20.30
N LYS A 159 -9.06 -23.41 20.82
CA LYS A 159 -10.51 -23.43 20.53
C LYS A 159 -11.23 -22.17 21.01
N ARG A 160 -10.81 -21.61 22.15
CA ARG A 160 -11.37 -20.34 22.67
C ARG A 160 -10.81 -19.13 21.94
N ALA A 161 -9.49 -19.04 21.80
CA ALA A 161 -8.83 -17.90 21.16
C ALA A 161 -9.23 -17.76 19.68
N PHE A 162 -9.47 -18.88 18.99
CA PHE A 162 -9.83 -18.88 17.57
C PHE A 162 -11.08 -18.05 17.27
N TRP A 163 -12.14 -18.17 18.08
CA TRP A 163 -13.37 -17.40 17.85
C TRP A 163 -13.16 -15.90 18.04
N THR A 164 -12.41 -15.51 19.06
CA THR A 164 -12.07 -14.09 19.31
C THR A 164 -11.20 -13.51 18.18
N ILE A 165 -10.21 -14.28 17.72
CA ILE A 165 -9.33 -13.85 16.63
C ILE A 165 -10.11 -13.76 15.32
N LEU A 166 -10.97 -14.73 15.03
CA LEU A 166 -11.78 -14.75 13.82
C LEU A 166 -12.73 -13.55 13.77
N ASP A 167 -13.40 -13.23 14.88
CA ASP A 167 -14.33 -12.11 14.97
C ASP A 167 -13.63 -10.75 14.75
N SER A 168 -12.46 -10.56 15.39
CA SER A 168 -11.62 -9.37 15.21
C SER A 168 -11.15 -9.18 13.76
N ASN A 169 -10.67 -10.27 13.14
CA ASN A 169 -10.22 -10.23 11.74
C ASN A 169 -11.38 -10.06 10.76
N LEU A 170 -12.55 -10.65 11.04
CA LEU A 170 -13.74 -10.49 10.22
C LEU A 170 -14.22 -9.03 10.21
N THR A 171 -14.24 -8.39 11.37
CA THR A 171 -14.59 -6.97 11.50
C THR A 171 -13.62 -6.07 10.71
N THR A 172 -12.33 -6.40 10.77
CA THR A 172 -11.28 -5.70 10.02
C THR A 172 -11.43 -5.91 8.52
N LEU A 173 -11.73 -7.13 8.08
CA LEU A 173 -11.98 -7.47 6.69
C LEU A 173 -13.19 -6.71 6.14
N ILE A 174 -14.29 -6.66 6.89
CA ILE A 174 -15.49 -5.91 6.50
C ILE A 174 -15.15 -4.42 6.35
N SER A 175 -14.43 -3.85 7.32
CA SER A 175 -13.98 -2.45 7.26
C SER A 175 -13.09 -2.19 6.05
N ALA A 176 -12.14 -3.08 5.76
CA ALA A 176 -11.27 -2.99 4.60
C ALA A 176 -12.05 -3.07 3.28
N MET A 177 -13.04 -3.96 3.17
CA MET A 177 -13.91 -4.05 1.98
C MET A 177 -14.71 -2.77 1.75
N VAL A 178 -15.27 -2.18 2.82
CA VAL A 178 -16.00 -0.91 2.74
C VAL A 178 -15.07 0.23 2.31
N LEU A 179 -13.87 0.33 2.88
CA LEU A 179 -12.87 1.32 2.49
C LEU A 179 -12.38 1.11 1.06
N MET A 180 -12.23 -0.14 0.60
CA MET A 180 -11.82 -0.43 -0.76
C MET A 180 -12.91 -0.07 -1.78
N TYR A 181 -14.19 -0.24 -1.43
CA TYR A 181 -15.32 0.10 -2.30
C TYR A 181 -15.61 1.60 -2.33
N LEU A 182 -15.66 2.26 -1.16
CA LEU A 182 -16.04 3.69 -1.03
C LEU A 182 -14.85 4.65 -1.01
N GLY A 183 -13.64 4.18 -0.69
CA GLY A 183 -12.45 5.00 -0.60
C GLY A 183 -11.95 5.46 -1.96
N THR A 184 -11.24 6.59 -1.97
CA THR A 184 -10.60 7.13 -3.19
C THR A 184 -9.11 7.34 -2.98
N GLY A 185 -8.35 7.18 -4.06
CA GLY A 185 -6.92 7.44 -4.11
C GLY A 185 -6.12 6.68 -3.02
N PRO A 186 -5.46 7.38 -2.07
CA PRO A 186 -4.60 6.75 -1.07
C PRO A 186 -5.31 5.79 -0.10
N VAL A 187 -6.61 5.93 0.13
CA VAL A 187 -7.36 5.12 1.12
C VAL A 187 -7.66 3.70 0.60
N LYS A 188 -7.56 3.48 -0.71
CA LYS A 188 -7.75 2.15 -1.31
C LYS A 188 -6.55 1.21 -1.15
N GLY A 189 -5.36 1.76 -0.93
CA GLY A 189 -4.12 0.99 -0.78
C GLY A 189 -3.87 0.65 0.67
#